data_AF-A0A0E4FY18-F1
#
_entry.id   AF-A0A0E4FY18-F1
#
_cell.length_a   1.000
_cell.length_b   1.000
_cell.length_c   1.000
_cell.angle_alpha   90.00
_cell.angle_beta   90.00
_cell.angle_gamma   90.00
#
_symmetry.space_group_name_H-M   'P 1'
#
loop_
_entity.id
_entity.type
_entity.pdbx_description
1 polymer ?
#
loop_
_entity_poly.entity_id
_entity_poly.type
_entity_poly.pdbx_seq_one_letter_code
_entity_poly.pdbx_strand_id
1 'polypeptide(L)'
;MSFYLVRLEPDGNGAMIDVPLPDYGPYEKGGEAAKMAKQLSDQRGYKVQPRRSHQAPDWRERQAKRLADGSITALPAAWDLPAIADHFAHLANSDQTKIAFTESEDLGIIDRVTIVTPGRYLSRFYPEVDDDRRRKLIAAIDPSSEIKYATTQDEITWVYKEGPESCMDNRKARGFDQYPVWPTAVYAAGDLVIAYQLNERNRIQSRCLCWPEKKLFGRVFGDFQRMKAAMEAEGYTYIREDNKVEGNLKVGQFEGARILKVEMSNDKGSYVLPYFDDIYCVHDKGDHFVTARALPEPGPDVRYAASGGTDGTSVLMRWCPKARSFEMDCGFAHVHHEDEYWSRAARNTHAFTCSATGQEWPVEHREYVTVEGRVQSWNPVHFHLHGETCQHSGDNFPREEIVTLSNGMRVHKLYCAHIDGEDILCDGGKAFETPDFSWHKPVEALPEFTVRSDDFIDAMSLALTSSTVTVTNQVVIEPEAANTNEQIDPAYLDRFNRMIQQEIERSLLTGDTRLVNTRAA
;
A
#
# COMPACT_ATOMS: atom_id res chain seq x y z
N MET A 1 -48.53 -47.84 -1.74
CA MET A 1 -48.11 -47.98 -0.33
C MET A 1 -46.65 -48.34 -0.32
N SER A 2 -45.77 -47.48 0.19
CA SER A 2 -44.35 -47.81 0.32
C SER A 2 -44.12 -48.84 1.46
N PHE A 3 -42.99 -49.53 1.36
CA PHE A 3 -42.44 -50.45 2.36
C PHE A 3 -41.00 -50.06 2.66
N TYR A 4 -40.56 -50.33 3.88
CA TYR A 4 -39.17 -50.09 4.31
C TYR A 4 -38.65 -51.28 5.13
N LEU A 5 -37.33 -51.35 5.32
CA LEU A 5 -36.71 -52.43 6.08
C LEU A 5 -36.32 -51.98 7.48
N VAL A 6 -36.55 -52.87 8.45
CA VAL A 6 -36.13 -52.72 9.84
C VAL A 6 -35.30 -53.92 10.27
N ARG A 7 -34.25 -53.67 11.04
CA ARG A 7 -33.57 -54.67 11.87
C ARG A 7 -34.32 -54.77 13.19
N LEU A 8 -34.56 -56.00 13.65
CA LEU A 8 -35.09 -56.25 14.99
C LEU A 8 -33.92 -56.31 15.99
N GLU A 9 -33.92 -55.43 16.99
CA GLU A 9 -32.92 -55.41 18.08
C GLU A 9 -33.60 -55.36 19.44
N PRO A 10 -33.07 -56.02 20.49
CA PRO A 10 -33.55 -55.82 21.84
C PRO A 10 -33.17 -54.41 22.34
N ASP A 11 -34.11 -53.71 22.95
CA ASP A 11 -33.86 -52.47 23.70
C ASP A 11 -33.19 -52.77 25.06
N GLY A 12 -32.98 -51.71 25.86
CA GLY A 12 -32.41 -51.85 27.21
C GLY A 12 -33.25 -52.67 28.20
N ASN A 13 -34.49 -53.01 27.86
CA ASN A 13 -35.40 -53.86 28.64
C ASN A 13 -35.54 -55.28 28.03
N GLY A 14 -34.83 -55.58 26.93
CA GLY A 14 -34.94 -56.83 26.19
C GLY A 14 -36.16 -56.92 25.26
N ALA A 15 -36.92 -55.84 25.08
CA ALA A 15 -38.04 -55.79 24.15
C ALA A 15 -37.53 -55.56 22.72
N MET A 16 -37.98 -56.37 21.75
CA MET A 16 -37.53 -56.23 20.36
C MET A 16 -38.15 -54.98 19.71
N ILE A 17 -37.31 -54.01 19.38
CA ILE A 17 -37.67 -52.78 18.67
C ILE A 17 -37.31 -52.85 17.19
N ASP A 18 -38.09 -52.14 16.37
CA ASP A 18 -37.86 -51.95 14.95
C ASP A 18 -36.86 -50.80 14.71
N VAL A 19 -35.63 -51.11 14.28
CA VAL A 19 -34.60 -50.12 13.94
C VAL A 19 -34.54 -49.97 12.41
N PRO A 20 -34.90 -48.81 11.83
CA PRO A 20 -34.87 -48.59 10.39
C PRO A 20 -33.48 -48.82 9.77
N LEU A 21 -33.46 -49.30 8.52
CA LEU A 21 -32.25 -49.47 7.72
C LEU A 21 -32.22 -48.43 6.58
N PRO A 22 -31.62 -47.24 6.77
CA PRO A 22 -31.76 -46.10 5.86
C PRO A 22 -31.21 -46.34 4.45
N ASP A 23 -30.27 -47.27 4.28
CA ASP A 23 -29.71 -47.63 2.97
C ASP A 23 -30.66 -48.51 2.12
N TYR A 24 -31.75 -49.04 2.70
CA TYR A 24 -32.60 -50.07 2.09
C TYR A 24 -34.08 -49.69 2.12
N GLY A 25 -34.45 -48.73 1.27
CA GLY A 25 -35.82 -48.33 1.00
C GLY A 25 -35.93 -46.90 0.42
N PRO A 26 -37.15 -46.42 0.17
CA PRO A 26 -38.42 -47.16 0.21
C PRO A 26 -38.60 -48.12 -0.99
N TYR A 27 -39.50 -49.10 -0.86
CA TYR A 27 -39.91 -50.02 -1.91
C TYR A 27 -41.40 -49.84 -2.24
N GLU A 28 -41.78 -49.85 -3.52
CA GLU A 28 -43.19 -49.77 -3.92
C GLU A 28 -43.97 -51.08 -3.65
N LYS A 29 -43.29 -52.23 -3.70
CA LYS A 29 -43.90 -53.56 -3.63
C LYS A 29 -43.34 -54.37 -2.46
N GLY A 30 -44.24 -54.88 -1.62
CA GLY A 30 -43.88 -55.68 -0.46
C GLY A 30 -43.11 -56.98 -0.79
N GLY A 31 -43.30 -57.54 -1.99
CA GLY A 31 -42.54 -58.71 -2.45
C GLY A 31 -41.06 -58.41 -2.71
N GLU A 32 -40.74 -57.22 -3.22
CA GLU A 32 -39.35 -56.78 -3.43
C GLU A 32 -38.67 -56.47 -2.08
N ALA A 33 -39.38 -55.77 -1.18
CA ALA A 33 -38.92 -55.53 0.19
C ALA A 33 -38.67 -56.85 0.95
N ALA A 34 -39.59 -57.83 0.86
CA ALA A 34 -39.42 -59.14 1.51
C ALA A 34 -38.22 -59.93 0.95
N LYS A 35 -37.99 -59.87 -0.37
CA LYS A 35 -36.82 -60.49 -1.00
C LYS A 35 -35.52 -59.88 -0.50
N MET A 36 -35.44 -58.54 -0.43
CA MET A 36 -34.25 -57.85 0.10
C MET A 36 -34.05 -58.09 1.60
N ALA A 37 -35.13 -58.08 2.40
CA ALA A 37 -35.08 -58.39 3.82
C ALA A 37 -34.50 -59.79 4.09
N LYS A 38 -34.92 -60.79 3.31
CA LYS A 38 -34.33 -62.13 3.41
C LYS A 38 -32.84 -62.09 3.06
N GLN A 39 -32.47 -61.51 1.92
CA GLN A 39 -31.07 -61.43 1.48
C GLN A 39 -30.17 -60.76 2.52
N LEU A 40 -30.60 -59.64 3.12
CA LEU A 40 -29.85 -58.95 4.17
C LEU A 40 -29.78 -59.75 5.47
N SER A 41 -30.83 -60.51 5.81
CA SER A 41 -30.80 -61.40 6.97
C SER A 41 -29.79 -62.52 6.81
N ASP A 42 -29.80 -63.17 5.64
CA ASP A 42 -28.88 -64.24 5.27
C ASP A 42 -27.42 -63.73 5.22
N GLN A 43 -27.19 -62.48 4.76
CA GLN A 43 -25.86 -61.87 4.64
C GLN A 43 -25.29 -61.33 5.97
N ARG A 44 -26.13 -60.70 6.81
CA ARG A 44 -25.66 -59.95 7.99
C ARG A 44 -25.89 -60.67 9.33
N GLY A 45 -26.54 -61.84 9.32
CA GLY A 45 -26.72 -62.69 10.51
C GLY A 45 -27.75 -62.18 11.53
N TYR A 46 -28.47 -61.10 11.22
CA TYR A 46 -29.55 -60.55 12.06
C TYR A 46 -30.87 -60.51 11.31
N LYS A 47 -32.00 -60.58 12.02
CA LYS A 47 -33.33 -60.63 11.41
C LYS A 47 -33.75 -59.27 10.88
N VAL A 48 -33.92 -59.16 9.56
CA VAL A 48 -34.49 -58.00 8.87
C VAL A 48 -35.94 -58.32 8.47
N GLN A 49 -36.84 -57.34 8.60
CA GLN A 49 -38.22 -57.47 8.18
C GLN A 49 -38.68 -56.27 7.35
N PRO A 50 -39.57 -56.46 6.36
CA PRO A 50 -40.30 -55.36 5.75
C PRO A 50 -41.40 -54.86 6.68
N ARG A 51 -41.61 -53.54 6.68
CA ARG A 51 -42.72 -52.83 7.32
C ARG A 51 -43.45 -51.98 6.28
N ARG A 52 -44.74 -51.71 6.48
CA ARG A 52 -45.49 -50.75 5.66
C ARG A 52 -45.25 -49.36 6.21
N SER A 53 -45.07 -48.36 5.34
CA SER A 53 -44.73 -46.99 5.76
C SER A 53 -45.72 -46.36 6.76
N HIS A 54 -47.01 -46.68 6.68
CA HIS A 54 -48.02 -46.19 7.65
C HIS A 54 -47.95 -46.87 9.04
N GLN A 55 -47.11 -47.89 9.22
CA GLN A 55 -46.84 -48.54 10.49
C GLN A 55 -45.55 -48.02 11.14
N ALA A 56 -44.87 -47.05 10.51
CA ALA A 56 -43.68 -46.44 11.07
C ALA A 56 -44.04 -45.65 12.34
N PRO A 57 -43.21 -45.73 13.39
CA PRO A 57 -43.27 -44.77 14.51
C PRO A 57 -43.13 -43.35 13.98
N ASP A 58 -43.74 -42.37 14.65
CA ASP A 58 -43.62 -40.97 14.25
C ASP A 58 -42.14 -40.55 14.22
N TRP A 59 -41.65 -40.32 13.01
CA TRP A 59 -40.26 -39.98 12.78
C TRP A 59 -39.97 -38.53 13.13
N ARG A 60 -40.99 -37.66 13.18
CA ARG A 60 -40.86 -36.27 13.65
C ARG A 60 -40.60 -36.26 15.15
N GLU A 61 -41.37 -37.01 15.93
CA GLU A 61 -41.13 -37.19 17.36
C GLU A 61 -39.74 -37.81 17.61
N ARG A 62 -39.34 -38.81 16.82
CA ARG A 62 -38.00 -39.42 16.89
C ARG A 62 -36.88 -38.41 16.61
N GLN A 63 -36.97 -37.61 15.55
CA GLN A 63 -35.94 -36.63 15.19
C GLN A 63 -35.93 -35.44 16.17
N ALA A 64 -37.09 -34.96 16.62
CA ALA A 64 -37.20 -33.95 17.67
C ALA A 64 -36.55 -34.41 18.98
N LYS A 65 -36.81 -35.67 19.39
CA LYS A 65 -36.18 -36.26 20.57
C LYS A 65 -34.66 -36.33 20.43
N ARG A 66 -34.14 -36.76 19.27
CA ARG A 66 -32.69 -36.83 19.02
C ARG A 66 -32.00 -35.46 19.06
N LEU A 67 -32.69 -34.42 18.59
CA LEU A 67 -32.18 -33.06 18.65
C LEU A 67 -32.18 -32.53 20.10
N ALA A 68 -33.19 -32.92 20.90
CA ALA A 68 -33.32 -32.53 22.30
C ALA A 68 -32.39 -33.31 23.25
N ASP A 69 -32.10 -34.59 22.96
CA ASP A 69 -31.18 -35.43 23.74
C ASP A 69 -29.71 -35.33 23.29
N GLY A 70 -29.45 -34.62 22.17
CA GLY A 70 -28.11 -34.35 21.66
C GLY A 70 -27.49 -35.49 20.84
N SER A 71 -28.23 -36.56 20.53
CA SER A 71 -27.76 -37.64 19.66
C SER A 71 -27.63 -37.25 18.18
N ILE A 72 -28.17 -36.09 17.79
CA ILE A 72 -27.75 -35.34 16.59
C ILE A 72 -27.34 -33.93 16.99
N THR A 73 -26.25 -33.43 16.40
CA THR A 73 -25.69 -32.12 16.76
C THR A 73 -26.46 -31.00 16.06
N ALA A 74 -27.14 -30.15 16.84
CA ALA A 74 -27.87 -29.00 16.32
C ALA A 74 -26.96 -28.04 15.51
N LEU A 75 -27.57 -27.27 14.59
CA LEU A 75 -26.84 -26.22 13.89
C LEU A 75 -26.34 -25.13 14.86
N PRO A 76 -25.20 -24.47 14.59
CA PRO A 76 -24.66 -23.41 15.45
C PRO A 76 -25.66 -22.29 15.70
N ALA A 77 -25.60 -21.63 16.86
CA ALA A 77 -26.52 -20.55 17.23
C ALA A 77 -26.51 -19.34 16.25
N ALA A 78 -25.45 -19.17 15.46
CA ALA A 78 -25.40 -18.18 14.39
C ALA A 78 -26.35 -18.51 13.21
N TRP A 79 -26.85 -19.74 13.12
CA TRP A 79 -27.83 -20.22 12.15
C TRP A 79 -29.26 -19.87 12.61
N ASP A 80 -29.59 -18.59 12.51
CA ASP A 80 -30.88 -17.99 12.90
C ASP A 80 -31.98 -18.09 11.83
N LEU A 81 -31.75 -18.85 10.75
CA LEU A 81 -32.72 -18.98 9.67
C LEU A 81 -33.99 -19.72 10.13
N PRO A 82 -35.19 -19.34 9.65
CA PRO A 82 -36.45 -20.00 10.02
C PRO A 82 -36.41 -21.51 9.74
N ALA A 83 -36.70 -22.32 10.76
CA ALA A 83 -36.71 -23.76 10.60
C ALA A 83 -37.79 -24.22 9.60
N ILE A 84 -37.38 -24.97 8.59
CA ILE A 84 -38.30 -25.60 7.63
C ILE A 84 -39.01 -26.76 8.33
N ALA A 85 -40.34 -26.77 8.25
CA ALA A 85 -41.17 -27.81 8.82
C ALA A 85 -40.71 -29.20 8.36
N ASP A 86 -40.65 -30.16 9.30
CA ASP A 86 -40.25 -31.55 9.09
C ASP A 86 -38.84 -31.78 8.50
N HIS A 87 -38.02 -30.74 8.37
CA HIS A 87 -36.71 -30.85 7.70
C HIS A 87 -35.58 -31.30 8.64
N PHE A 88 -35.70 -31.04 9.95
CA PHE A 88 -34.74 -31.43 11.01
C PHE A 88 -33.26 -31.24 10.62
N ALA A 89 -32.89 -30.03 10.19
CA ALA A 89 -31.54 -29.73 9.77
C ALA A 89 -30.56 -29.70 10.97
N HIS A 90 -29.45 -30.42 10.84
CA HIS A 90 -28.42 -30.63 11.87
C HIS A 90 -27.04 -30.82 11.23
N LEU A 91 -25.97 -30.83 12.03
CA LEU A 91 -24.62 -31.17 11.55
C LEU A 91 -24.50 -32.68 11.35
N ALA A 92 -23.96 -33.12 10.21
CA ALA A 92 -23.93 -34.53 9.87
C ALA A 92 -22.97 -35.31 10.79
N ASN A 93 -23.46 -36.36 11.46
CA ASN A 93 -22.66 -37.15 12.42
C ASN A 93 -21.37 -37.76 11.80
N SER A 94 -21.32 -37.96 10.49
CA SER A 94 -20.12 -38.43 9.77
C SER A 94 -19.11 -37.32 9.43
N ASP A 95 -19.56 -36.07 9.37
CA ASP A 95 -18.78 -34.92 8.91
C ASP A 95 -19.49 -33.61 9.33
N GLN A 96 -19.02 -33.02 10.44
CA GLN A 96 -19.64 -31.83 11.03
C GLN A 96 -19.52 -30.57 10.16
N THR A 97 -18.72 -30.58 9.09
CA THR A 97 -18.67 -29.47 8.10
C THR A 97 -19.88 -29.45 7.16
N LYS A 98 -20.73 -30.50 7.20
CA LYS A 98 -21.87 -30.71 6.30
C LYS A 98 -23.19 -30.70 7.07
N ILE A 99 -24.24 -30.24 6.39
CA ILE A 99 -25.61 -30.25 6.91
C ILE A 99 -26.28 -31.57 6.51
N ALA A 100 -26.81 -32.27 7.50
CA ALA A 100 -27.75 -33.37 7.34
C ALA A 100 -29.18 -32.86 7.57
N PHE A 101 -30.14 -33.36 6.79
CA PHE A 101 -31.56 -33.01 6.92
C PHE A 101 -32.44 -34.14 6.37
N THR A 102 -33.72 -34.17 6.75
CA THR A 102 -34.71 -35.10 6.19
C THR A 102 -35.41 -34.45 4.99
N GLU A 103 -35.17 -34.98 3.79
CA GLU A 103 -35.63 -34.35 2.55
C GLU A 103 -37.09 -34.66 2.18
N SER A 104 -37.68 -35.74 2.70
CA SER A 104 -39.09 -36.08 2.48
C SER A 104 -39.64 -37.06 3.53
N GLU A 105 -40.98 -37.19 3.58
CA GLU A 105 -41.71 -38.11 4.46
C GLU A 105 -41.19 -39.55 4.38
N ASP A 106 -41.08 -40.12 3.17
CA ASP A 106 -40.59 -41.49 2.96
C ASP A 106 -39.14 -41.65 3.45
N LEU A 107 -38.30 -40.60 3.38
CA LEU A 107 -36.93 -40.65 3.90
C LEU A 107 -36.89 -40.56 5.43
N GLY A 108 -37.76 -39.73 6.03
CA GLY A 108 -37.95 -39.66 7.48
C GLY A 108 -38.43 -40.99 8.08
N ILE A 109 -39.37 -41.66 7.42
CA ILE A 109 -39.84 -43.00 7.79
C ILE A 109 -38.70 -44.02 7.86
N ILE A 110 -37.79 -44.03 6.88
CA ILE A 110 -36.64 -44.96 6.86
C ILE A 110 -35.41 -44.45 7.62
N ASP A 111 -35.53 -43.29 8.28
CA ASP A 111 -34.46 -42.63 9.05
C ASP A 111 -33.24 -42.21 8.21
N ARG A 112 -33.45 -41.97 6.90
CA ARG A 112 -32.40 -41.54 5.96
C ARG A 112 -32.33 -40.01 5.89
N VAL A 113 -31.13 -39.48 6.11
CA VAL A 113 -30.81 -38.07 5.93
C VAL A 113 -30.10 -37.81 4.60
N THR A 114 -30.36 -36.66 4.01
CA THR A 114 -29.59 -36.12 2.88
C THR A 114 -28.49 -35.23 3.44
N ILE A 115 -27.24 -35.48 3.04
CA ILE A 115 -26.05 -34.74 3.49
C ILE A 115 -25.52 -33.87 2.37
N VAL A 116 -25.35 -32.56 2.62
CA VAL A 116 -24.84 -31.57 1.65
C VAL A 116 -23.92 -30.55 2.31
N THR A 117 -23.15 -29.81 1.51
CA THR A 117 -22.39 -28.66 2.02
C THR A 117 -23.33 -27.50 2.42
N PRO A 118 -22.98 -26.67 3.42
CA PRO A 118 -23.83 -25.57 3.88
C PRO A 118 -24.23 -24.59 2.77
N GLY A 119 -23.30 -24.27 1.86
CA GLY A 119 -23.59 -23.41 0.70
C GLY A 119 -24.61 -24.02 -0.26
N ARG A 120 -24.58 -25.33 -0.48
CA ARG A 120 -25.56 -26.04 -1.34
C ARG A 120 -26.93 -26.11 -0.66
N TYR A 121 -26.97 -26.28 0.66
CA TYR A 121 -28.19 -26.22 1.45
C TYR A 121 -28.85 -24.84 1.36
N LEU A 122 -28.09 -23.77 1.59
CA LEU A 122 -28.55 -22.38 1.48
C LEU A 122 -29.06 -22.07 0.07
N SER A 123 -28.33 -22.43 -0.98
CA SER A 123 -28.78 -22.20 -2.37
C SER A 123 -30.04 -22.98 -2.76
N ARG A 124 -30.35 -24.09 -2.06
CA ARG A 124 -31.53 -24.91 -2.34
C ARG A 124 -32.77 -24.46 -1.57
N PHE A 125 -32.60 -24.05 -0.32
CA PHE A 125 -33.70 -23.87 0.64
C PHE A 125 -33.89 -22.44 1.13
N TYR A 126 -32.87 -21.58 0.96
CA TYR A 126 -32.90 -20.17 1.34
C TYR A 126 -32.25 -19.31 0.22
N PRO A 127 -32.78 -19.37 -1.02
CA PRO A 127 -32.22 -18.64 -2.16
C PRO A 127 -32.18 -17.11 -1.95
N GLU A 128 -33.08 -16.59 -1.12
CA GLU A 128 -33.20 -15.16 -0.75
C GLU A 128 -32.10 -14.65 0.20
N VAL A 129 -31.33 -15.53 0.84
CA VAL A 129 -30.23 -15.12 1.73
C VAL A 129 -29.10 -14.49 0.91
N ASP A 130 -28.74 -13.25 1.26
CA ASP A 130 -27.70 -12.49 0.57
C ASP A 130 -26.31 -13.15 0.69
N ASP A 131 -25.41 -12.76 -0.20
CA ASP A 131 -24.09 -13.33 -0.35
C ASP A 131 -23.17 -13.16 0.88
N ASP A 132 -23.31 -12.08 1.66
CA ASP A 132 -22.49 -11.88 2.86
C ASP A 132 -23.04 -12.69 4.04
N ARG A 133 -24.37 -12.70 4.25
CA ARG A 133 -25.02 -13.55 5.24
C ARG A 133 -24.79 -15.03 4.94
N ARG A 134 -24.85 -15.44 3.66
CA ARG A 134 -24.55 -16.80 3.20
C ARG A 134 -23.13 -17.22 3.58
N ARG A 135 -22.12 -16.37 3.35
CA ARG A 135 -20.72 -16.67 3.74
C ARG A 135 -20.56 -16.79 5.25
N LYS A 136 -21.18 -15.91 6.04
CA LYS A 136 -21.17 -15.97 7.52
C LYS A 136 -21.78 -17.28 8.05
N LEU A 137 -22.92 -17.71 7.50
CA LEU A 137 -23.58 -18.96 7.87
C LEU A 137 -22.76 -20.21 7.49
N ILE A 138 -22.08 -20.18 6.33
CA ILE A 138 -21.15 -21.27 5.93
C ILE A 138 -19.97 -21.34 6.91
N ALA A 139 -19.35 -20.21 7.24
CA ALA A 139 -18.20 -20.14 8.15
C ALA A 139 -18.55 -20.56 9.59
N ALA A 140 -19.81 -20.43 10.02
CA ALA A 140 -20.24 -20.92 11.34
C ALA A 140 -20.25 -22.45 11.46
N ILE A 141 -20.44 -23.18 10.34
CA ILE A 141 -20.51 -24.66 10.30
C ILE A 141 -19.17 -25.28 9.91
N ASP A 142 -18.46 -24.64 8.99
CA ASP A 142 -17.16 -25.07 8.50
C ASP A 142 -16.12 -23.97 8.80
N PRO A 143 -15.78 -23.78 10.10
CA PRO A 143 -15.00 -22.62 10.57
C PRO A 143 -13.50 -22.74 10.27
N SER A 144 -12.98 -23.95 10.05
CA SER A 144 -11.54 -24.18 10.04
C SER A 144 -11.11 -25.25 9.03
N SER A 145 -10.53 -24.78 7.93
CA SER A 145 -9.25 -25.36 7.53
C SER A 145 -8.17 -24.88 8.51
N GLU A 146 -7.30 -25.80 8.90
CA GLU A 146 -6.09 -25.56 9.71
C GLU A 146 -5.34 -24.32 9.20
N ILE A 147 -5.06 -23.37 10.08
CA ILE A 147 -4.20 -22.22 9.72
C ILE A 147 -2.77 -22.71 9.69
N LYS A 148 -2.09 -22.36 8.61
CA LYS A 148 -0.66 -22.62 8.41
C LYS A 148 0.07 -21.29 8.33
N TYR A 149 1.30 -21.29 8.82
CA TYR A 149 2.13 -20.09 8.90
C TYR A 149 3.35 -20.25 8.00
N ALA A 150 3.48 -19.37 7.02
CA ALA A 150 4.68 -19.23 6.21
C ALA A 150 5.61 -18.22 6.89
N THR A 151 6.82 -18.65 7.25
CA THR A 151 7.76 -17.90 8.10
C THR A 151 9.07 -17.57 7.39
N THR A 152 9.45 -18.41 6.41
CA THR A 152 10.65 -18.22 5.59
C THR A 152 10.34 -17.46 4.30
N GLN A 153 11.39 -16.91 3.68
CA GLN A 153 11.28 -16.17 2.41
C GLN A 153 10.64 -17.02 1.30
N ASP A 154 11.01 -18.30 1.19
CA ASP A 154 10.51 -19.22 0.16
C ASP A 154 9.03 -19.59 0.40
N GLU A 155 8.65 -19.91 1.64
CA GLU A 155 7.26 -20.19 1.99
C GLU A 155 6.35 -18.98 1.74
N ILE A 156 6.79 -17.79 2.16
CA ILE A 156 6.03 -16.54 1.98
C ILE A 156 5.89 -16.22 0.48
N THR A 157 6.96 -16.41 -0.30
CA THR A 157 6.94 -16.28 -1.76
C THR A 157 5.95 -17.25 -2.40
N TRP A 158 6.01 -18.53 -2.02
CA TRP A 158 5.07 -19.56 -2.50
C TRP A 158 3.61 -19.21 -2.18
N VAL A 159 3.32 -18.76 -0.95
CA VAL A 159 1.97 -18.33 -0.55
C VAL A 159 1.47 -17.13 -1.37
N TYR A 160 2.36 -16.22 -1.79
CA TYR A 160 1.98 -15.11 -2.68
C TYR A 160 1.78 -15.51 -4.14
N LYS A 161 2.54 -16.49 -4.67
CA LYS A 161 2.43 -16.97 -6.06
C LYS A 161 1.19 -17.88 -6.26
N GLU A 162 1.01 -18.85 -5.38
CA GLU A 162 -0.06 -19.87 -5.47
C GLU A 162 -1.38 -19.46 -4.79
N GLY A 163 -1.38 -18.36 -4.03
CA GLY A 163 -2.53 -17.87 -3.28
C GLY A 163 -3.60 -17.12 -4.09
N PRO A 164 -4.62 -16.58 -3.40
CA PRO A 164 -5.55 -15.59 -3.94
C PRO A 164 -4.84 -14.38 -4.57
N GLU A 165 -5.44 -13.82 -5.63
CA GLU A 165 -4.84 -12.75 -6.45
C GLU A 165 -4.48 -11.51 -5.61
N SER A 166 -3.33 -10.91 -5.91
CA SER A 166 -2.88 -9.65 -5.29
C SER A 166 -1.96 -8.88 -6.23
N CYS A 167 -1.69 -7.59 -5.98
CA CYS A 167 -0.66 -6.86 -6.73
C CYS A 167 0.74 -7.50 -6.63
N MET A 168 0.99 -8.30 -5.57
CA MET A 168 2.27 -8.94 -5.25
C MET A 168 2.36 -10.41 -5.72
N ASP A 169 1.50 -10.87 -6.64
CA ASP A 169 1.50 -12.26 -7.16
C ASP A 169 2.20 -12.46 -8.52
N ASN A 170 2.68 -11.37 -9.13
CA ASN A 170 3.31 -11.32 -10.47
C ASN A 170 2.46 -11.80 -11.66
N ARG A 171 1.16 -12.12 -11.49
CA ARG A 171 0.27 -12.52 -12.61
C ARG A 171 0.07 -11.41 -13.64
N LYS A 172 0.40 -10.16 -13.25
CA LYS A 172 0.39 -8.96 -14.09
C LYS A 172 1.78 -8.63 -14.66
N ALA A 173 2.64 -9.64 -14.80
CA ALA A 173 3.98 -9.57 -15.41
C ALA A 173 4.84 -8.40 -14.89
N ARG A 174 4.92 -8.27 -13.56
CA ARG A 174 5.66 -7.21 -12.86
C ARG A 174 7.17 -7.41 -12.85
N GLY A 175 7.65 -8.61 -13.17
CA GLY A 175 9.07 -8.91 -13.30
C GLY A 175 9.78 -9.21 -11.98
N PHE A 176 9.05 -9.54 -10.92
CA PHE A 176 9.62 -9.82 -9.58
C PHE A 176 10.65 -10.95 -9.55
N ASP A 177 10.65 -11.88 -10.53
CA ASP A 177 11.68 -12.90 -10.66
C ASP A 177 13.08 -12.32 -11.04
N GLN A 178 13.18 -11.02 -11.34
CA GLN A 178 14.44 -10.29 -11.54
C GLN A 178 15.00 -9.68 -10.24
N TYR A 179 14.22 -9.67 -9.15
CA TYR A 179 14.60 -9.01 -7.90
C TYR A 179 15.45 -9.95 -7.04
N PRO A 180 16.30 -9.43 -6.13
CA PRO A 180 17.09 -10.27 -5.24
C PRO A 180 16.24 -11.24 -4.40
N VAL A 181 15.03 -10.81 -4.02
CA VAL A 181 14.01 -11.60 -3.33
C VAL A 181 12.62 -11.17 -3.82
N TRP A 182 11.59 -11.99 -3.62
CA TRP A 182 10.21 -11.58 -3.93
C TRP A 182 9.78 -10.41 -3.03
N PRO A 183 9.00 -9.42 -3.51
CA PRO A 183 8.65 -8.23 -2.71
C PRO A 183 8.12 -8.51 -1.31
N THR A 184 7.36 -9.59 -1.12
CA THR A 184 6.76 -9.92 0.19
C THR A 184 7.59 -10.88 1.03
N ALA A 185 8.69 -11.44 0.48
CA ALA A 185 9.63 -12.26 1.24
C ALA A 185 10.26 -11.48 2.42
N VAL A 186 10.30 -10.14 2.32
CA VAL A 186 10.84 -9.27 3.38
C VAL A 186 10.10 -9.34 4.71
N TYR A 187 8.89 -9.90 4.74
CA TYR A 187 8.19 -10.19 5.99
C TYR A 187 8.89 -11.28 6.84
N ALA A 188 9.78 -12.09 6.25
CA ALA A 188 10.56 -13.14 6.93
C ALA A 188 11.67 -12.60 7.88
N ALA A 189 11.54 -11.38 8.39
CA ALA A 189 12.43 -10.81 9.40
C ALA A 189 12.19 -11.35 10.82
N GLY A 190 11.12 -12.12 11.02
CA GLY A 190 10.84 -12.91 12.23
C GLY A 190 9.62 -12.46 13.03
N ASP A 191 9.23 -11.19 12.96
CA ASP A 191 8.09 -10.67 13.75
C ASP A 191 6.75 -10.88 13.03
N LEU A 192 6.77 -10.88 11.70
CA LEU A 192 5.60 -11.07 10.85
C LEU A 192 5.68 -12.40 10.13
N VAL A 193 4.52 -12.99 9.89
CA VAL A 193 4.35 -14.24 9.12
C VAL A 193 3.11 -14.13 8.24
N ILE A 194 3.01 -14.97 7.21
CA ILE A 194 1.78 -15.08 6.42
C ILE A 194 0.97 -16.29 6.91
N ALA A 195 -0.18 -16.03 7.53
CA ALA A 195 -1.17 -17.04 7.81
C ALA A 195 -1.91 -17.40 6.52
N TYR A 196 -2.13 -18.68 6.25
CA TYR A 196 -2.83 -19.18 5.07
C TYR A 196 -3.62 -20.46 5.36
N GLN A 197 -4.66 -20.72 4.57
CA GLN A 197 -5.48 -21.93 4.68
C GLN A 197 -5.52 -22.70 3.36
N LEU A 198 -5.54 -24.04 3.44
CA LEU A 198 -5.67 -24.95 2.31
C LEU A 198 -7.08 -25.54 2.22
N ASN A 199 -7.53 -25.86 1.00
CA ASN A 199 -8.70 -26.74 0.79
C ASN A 199 -8.33 -28.23 0.72
N GLU A 200 -9.36 -29.07 0.61
CA GLU A 200 -9.31 -30.51 0.30
C GLU A 200 -8.41 -30.89 -0.92
N ARG A 201 -8.08 -29.93 -1.79
CA ARG A 201 -7.22 -30.11 -2.97
C ARG A 201 -5.81 -29.53 -2.79
N ASN A 202 -5.40 -29.23 -1.55
CA ASN A 202 -4.12 -28.61 -1.19
C ASN A 202 -3.83 -27.28 -1.92
N ARG A 203 -4.87 -26.51 -2.27
CA ARG A 203 -4.73 -25.14 -2.81
C ARG A 203 -5.01 -24.10 -1.74
N ILE A 204 -4.23 -23.02 -1.74
CA ILE A 204 -4.40 -21.89 -0.84
C ILE A 204 -5.71 -21.16 -1.16
N GLN A 205 -6.65 -21.12 -0.21
CA GLN A 205 -7.95 -20.45 -0.36
C GLN A 205 -7.98 -19.03 0.18
N SER A 206 -7.21 -18.77 1.22
CA SER A 206 -7.18 -17.51 1.95
C SER A 206 -5.80 -17.30 2.56
N ARG A 207 -5.42 -16.04 2.73
CA ARG A 207 -4.14 -15.64 3.34
C ARG A 207 -4.19 -14.22 3.92
N CYS A 208 -3.45 -13.96 4.99
CA CYS A 208 -3.28 -12.63 5.58
C CYS A 208 -1.89 -12.46 6.19
N LEU A 209 -1.43 -11.21 6.28
CA LEU A 209 -0.26 -10.83 7.08
C LEU A 209 -0.67 -10.82 8.56
N CYS A 210 0.16 -11.40 9.43
CA CYS A 210 -0.12 -11.41 10.87
C CYS A 210 1.16 -11.31 11.71
N TRP A 211 1.00 -10.89 12.96
CA TRP A 211 2.04 -10.77 13.98
C TRP A 211 1.70 -11.74 15.12
N PRO A 212 2.34 -12.91 15.20
CA PRO A 212 2.00 -13.96 16.16
C PRO A 212 2.11 -13.52 17.62
N GLU A 213 3.18 -12.78 17.96
CA GLU A 213 3.44 -12.28 19.31
C GLU A 213 2.35 -11.31 19.80
N LYS A 214 1.99 -10.31 18.97
CA LYS A 214 0.91 -9.35 19.31
C LYS A 214 -0.49 -9.88 19.06
N LYS A 215 -0.64 -11.09 18.50
CA LYS A 215 -1.92 -11.68 18.09
C LYS A 215 -2.75 -10.74 17.20
N LEU A 216 -2.11 -10.10 16.21
CA LEU A 216 -2.77 -9.21 15.24
C LEU A 216 -2.78 -9.83 13.83
N PHE A 217 -3.84 -9.62 13.06
CA PHE A 217 -3.85 -9.93 11.62
C PHE A 217 -4.54 -8.87 10.78
N GLY A 218 -3.94 -8.64 9.61
CA GLY A 218 -4.32 -7.61 8.64
C GLY A 218 -5.30 -8.11 7.58
N ARG A 219 -5.30 -7.41 6.45
CA ARG A 219 -6.16 -7.72 5.30
C ARG A 219 -6.08 -9.20 4.91
N VAL A 220 -7.23 -9.87 4.86
CA VAL A 220 -7.35 -11.19 4.23
C VAL A 220 -7.59 -11.04 2.73
N PHE A 221 -6.88 -11.85 1.95
CA PHE A 221 -7.16 -12.12 0.54
C PHE A 221 -7.77 -13.52 0.41
N GLY A 222 -8.79 -13.69 -0.44
CA GLY A 222 -9.51 -14.97 -0.61
C GLY A 222 -10.74 -15.09 0.29
N ASP A 223 -10.94 -16.26 0.92
CA ASP A 223 -12.07 -16.50 1.83
C ASP A 223 -11.89 -15.75 3.17
N PHE A 224 -12.38 -14.50 3.20
CA PHE A 224 -12.32 -13.60 4.35
C PHE A 224 -13.02 -14.18 5.59
N GLN A 225 -14.24 -14.72 5.45
CA GLN A 225 -15.05 -15.11 6.60
C GLN A 225 -14.46 -16.35 7.30
N ARG A 226 -13.96 -17.34 6.54
CA ARG A 226 -13.28 -18.52 7.12
C ARG A 226 -11.96 -18.17 7.79
N MET A 227 -11.12 -17.36 7.14
CA MET A 227 -9.85 -16.95 7.73
C MET A 227 -10.06 -16.11 9.00
N LYS A 228 -11.00 -15.15 8.99
CA LYS A 228 -11.32 -14.35 10.18
C LYS A 228 -11.75 -15.23 11.34
N ALA A 229 -12.72 -16.13 11.12
CA ALA A 229 -13.21 -17.04 12.15
C ALA A 229 -12.11 -17.96 12.71
N ALA A 230 -11.24 -18.51 11.85
CA ALA A 230 -10.14 -19.36 12.28
C ALA A 230 -9.07 -18.57 13.06
N MET A 231 -8.69 -17.37 12.60
CA MET A 231 -7.68 -16.53 13.28
C MET A 231 -8.19 -16.07 14.64
N GLU A 232 -9.48 -15.72 14.75
CA GLU A 232 -10.13 -15.36 16.00
C GLU A 232 -10.25 -16.56 16.97
N ALA A 233 -10.46 -17.78 16.46
CA ALA A 233 -10.40 -19.00 17.25
C ALA A 233 -8.98 -19.30 17.79
N GLU A 234 -7.94 -18.91 17.07
CA GLU A 234 -6.55 -18.91 17.56
C GLU A 234 -6.18 -17.69 18.43
N GLY A 235 -7.16 -16.85 18.76
CA GLY A 235 -7.02 -15.69 19.64
C GLY A 235 -6.40 -14.45 19.00
N TYR A 236 -6.40 -14.35 17.67
CA TYR A 236 -5.95 -13.13 16.97
C TYR A 236 -7.06 -12.10 16.81
N THR A 237 -6.70 -10.82 16.79
CA THR A 237 -7.59 -9.68 16.55
C THR A 237 -7.44 -9.14 15.12
N TYR A 238 -8.57 -8.92 14.43
CA TYR A 238 -8.59 -8.34 13.09
C TYR A 238 -8.49 -6.81 13.15
N ILE A 239 -7.39 -6.24 12.64
CA ILE A 239 -7.08 -4.81 12.80
C ILE A 239 -7.93 -3.85 11.91
N ARG A 240 -8.96 -4.34 11.21
CA ARG A 240 -9.81 -3.53 10.31
C ARG A 240 -11.31 -3.68 10.58
N GLU A 241 -11.74 -3.96 11.81
CA GLU A 241 -13.19 -3.98 12.10
C GLU A 241 -13.83 -2.57 11.98
N ASP A 242 -13.12 -1.52 12.39
CA ASP A 242 -13.63 -0.14 12.45
C ASP A 242 -13.59 0.64 11.12
N ASN A 243 -14.19 0.10 10.06
CA ASN A 243 -14.39 0.82 8.79
C ASN A 243 -15.54 1.87 8.83
N LYS A 244 -15.92 2.38 10.02
CA LYS A 244 -17.14 3.17 10.24
C LYS A 244 -16.95 4.63 10.66
N VAL A 245 -15.72 5.08 10.91
CA VAL A 245 -15.45 6.43 11.43
C VAL A 245 -14.55 7.20 10.47
N GLU A 246 -14.72 8.51 10.43
CA GLU A 246 -13.95 9.45 9.61
C GLU A 246 -12.44 9.29 9.87
N GLY A 247 -11.70 8.90 8.83
CA GLY A 247 -10.28 8.58 8.89
C GLY A 247 -9.97 7.13 8.51
N ASN A 248 -9.11 6.94 7.50
CA ASN A 248 -8.56 5.62 7.17
C ASN A 248 -7.53 5.19 8.24
N LEU A 249 -7.99 4.79 9.44
CA LEU A 249 -7.17 4.20 10.52
C LEU A 249 -6.58 2.81 10.18
N LYS A 250 -6.64 2.42 8.90
CA LYS A 250 -6.19 1.13 8.34
C LYS A 250 -4.68 0.93 8.35
N VAL A 251 -3.90 1.96 8.71
CA VAL A 251 -2.48 2.04 8.36
C VAL A 251 -1.63 2.29 9.60
N GLY A 252 -0.60 1.48 9.82
CA GLY A 252 0.31 1.60 10.96
C GLY A 252 0.03 0.66 12.15
N GLN A 253 -0.92 -0.27 12.01
CA GLN A 253 -1.31 -1.19 13.10
C GLN A 253 -0.23 -2.24 13.44
N PHE A 254 0.63 -2.55 12.46
CA PHE A 254 1.80 -3.40 12.66
C PHE A 254 3.03 -2.63 13.18
N GLU A 255 2.89 -1.49 13.88
CA GLU A 255 4.01 -0.67 14.37
C GLU A 255 5.02 -1.44 15.24
N GLY A 256 6.30 -1.30 14.90
CA GLY A 256 7.45 -1.89 15.61
C GLY A 256 7.93 -3.25 15.07
N ALA A 257 7.29 -3.80 14.05
CA ALA A 257 7.69 -5.07 13.45
C ALA A 257 8.90 -4.89 12.52
N ARG A 258 9.83 -5.83 12.58
CA ARG A 258 10.98 -5.89 11.67
C ARG A 258 10.58 -6.33 10.27
N ILE A 259 11.29 -5.79 9.28
CA ILE A 259 11.18 -6.08 7.85
C ILE A 259 12.62 -6.23 7.31
N LEU A 260 12.87 -7.19 6.43
CA LEU A 260 14.20 -7.39 5.85
C LEU A 260 14.55 -6.19 4.96
N LYS A 261 15.76 -5.65 5.14
CA LYS A 261 16.30 -4.58 4.30
C LYS A 261 17.11 -5.21 3.16
N VAL A 262 16.51 -5.28 1.98
CA VAL A 262 17.13 -5.87 0.78
C VAL A 262 17.27 -4.80 -0.30
N GLU A 263 18.50 -4.36 -0.56
CA GLU A 263 18.79 -3.37 -1.61
C GLU A 263 18.69 -4.00 -3.01
N MET A 264 18.22 -3.23 -3.99
CA MET A 264 18.13 -3.64 -5.39
C MET A 264 19.52 -3.73 -6.01
N SER A 265 19.82 -4.85 -6.67
CA SER A 265 21.14 -5.11 -7.26
C SER A 265 21.50 -4.20 -8.44
N ASN A 266 20.49 -3.57 -9.06
CA ASN A 266 20.60 -2.74 -10.25
C ASN A 266 20.29 -1.25 -10.02
N ASP A 267 19.86 -0.85 -8.82
CA ASP A 267 19.46 0.52 -8.52
C ASP A 267 19.79 0.90 -7.06
N LYS A 268 20.83 1.72 -6.89
CA LYS A 268 21.43 2.03 -5.58
C LYS A 268 20.54 2.97 -4.78
N GLY A 269 20.20 2.57 -3.56
CA GLY A 269 19.26 3.31 -2.69
C GLY A 269 17.78 2.97 -2.91
N SER A 270 17.48 2.08 -3.87
CA SER A 270 16.17 1.43 -4.01
C SER A 270 16.18 0.07 -3.31
N TYR A 271 15.07 -0.26 -2.66
CA TYR A 271 14.94 -1.45 -1.83
C TYR A 271 13.72 -2.27 -2.24
N VAL A 272 13.83 -3.59 -2.13
CA VAL A 272 12.69 -4.51 -2.28
C VAL A 272 11.75 -4.29 -1.09
N LEU A 273 10.57 -3.76 -1.35
CA LEU A 273 9.53 -3.52 -0.34
C LEU A 273 8.15 -3.68 -0.99
N PRO A 274 7.22 -4.46 -0.41
CA PRO A 274 5.94 -4.74 -1.02
C PRO A 274 5.00 -3.54 -0.89
N TYR A 275 3.89 -3.60 -1.63
CA TYR A 275 2.74 -2.77 -1.29
C TYR A 275 2.21 -3.16 0.10
N PHE A 276 2.17 -2.19 0.99
CA PHE A 276 1.66 -2.35 2.35
C PHE A 276 0.16 -2.03 2.40
N ASP A 277 -0.64 -3.02 2.76
CA ASP A 277 -2.05 -2.81 3.08
C ASP A 277 -2.23 -2.13 4.45
N ASP A 278 -1.42 -2.51 5.45
CA ASP A 278 -1.66 -2.23 6.88
C ASP A 278 -0.48 -1.52 7.59
N ILE A 279 0.59 -1.20 6.86
CA ILE A 279 1.81 -0.53 7.33
C ILE A 279 1.91 0.81 6.60
N TYR A 280 2.28 1.89 7.30
CA TYR A 280 2.36 3.23 6.69
C TYR A 280 3.69 3.43 5.98
N CYS A 281 4.78 3.26 6.73
CA CYS A 281 6.14 3.30 6.25
C CYS A 281 7.01 2.38 7.11
N VAL A 282 8.28 2.26 6.72
CA VAL A 282 9.32 1.64 7.54
C VAL A 282 10.45 2.63 7.81
N HIS A 283 10.94 2.69 9.04
CA HIS A 283 12.13 3.45 9.42
C HIS A 283 13.37 2.58 9.26
N ASP A 284 14.47 3.16 8.80
CA ASP A 284 15.76 2.46 8.71
C ASP A 284 16.39 2.30 10.11
N LYS A 285 16.89 1.09 10.42
CA LYS A 285 17.67 0.79 11.62
C LYS A 285 19.09 0.28 11.31
N GLY A 286 19.51 0.37 10.04
CA GLY A 286 20.85 -0.02 9.58
C GLY A 286 20.82 -1.34 8.81
N ASP A 287 20.69 -2.45 9.52
CA ASP A 287 20.63 -3.82 8.99
C ASP A 287 19.21 -4.30 8.65
N HIS A 288 18.18 -3.67 9.22
CA HIS A 288 16.78 -3.97 8.99
C HIS A 288 15.91 -2.71 8.96
N PHE A 289 14.67 -2.90 8.52
CA PHE A 289 13.61 -1.91 8.53
C PHE A 289 12.65 -2.18 9.69
N VAL A 290 12.07 -1.14 10.30
CA VAL A 290 11.03 -1.27 11.34
C VAL A 290 9.78 -0.52 10.91
N THR A 291 8.64 -1.19 10.88
CA THR A 291 7.33 -0.60 10.55
C THR A 291 6.95 0.51 11.52
N ALA A 292 6.36 1.58 10.98
CA ALA A 292 5.89 2.72 11.77
C ALA A 292 4.49 3.16 11.33
N ARG A 293 3.81 3.90 12.21
CA ARG A 293 2.50 4.53 11.94
C ARG A 293 2.59 5.96 11.40
N ALA A 294 3.77 6.56 11.43
CA ALA A 294 4.02 7.94 11.02
C ALA A 294 5.40 8.07 10.37
N LEU A 295 5.59 9.13 9.60
CA LEU A 295 6.94 9.56 9.21
C LEU A 295 7.77 9.83 10.47
N PRO A 296 9.08 9.54 10.45
CA PRO A 296 9.93 9.86 11.58
C PRO A 296 10.07 11.38 11.73
N GLU A 297 10.41 11.84 12.94
CA GLU A 297 10.70 13.26 13.18
C GLU A 297 11.90 13.75 12.35
N PRO A 298 11.90 14.99 11.84
CA PRO A 298 13.03 15.58 11.12
C PRO A 298 14.38 15.44 11.85
N GLY A 299 15.41 14.94 11.16
CA GLY A 299 16.77 14.82 11.71
C GLY A 299 17.81 14.35 10.69
N PRO A 300 19.10 14.67 10.88
CA PRO A 300 20.14 14.51 9.85
C PRO A 300 20.41 13.06 9.44
N ASP A 301 20.23 12.10 10.36
CA ASP A 301 20.44 10.66 10.14
C ASP A 301 19.12 9.88 9.98
N VAL A 302 18.00 10.59 9.96
CA VAL A 302 16.67 9.98 9.91
C VAL A 302 16.35 9.55 8.48
N ARG A 303 16.08 8.25 8.32
CA ARG A 303 15.70 7.65 7.03
C ARG A 303 14.47 6.75 7.17
N TYR A 304 13.63 6.76 6.14
CA TYR A 304 12.46 5.87 6.03
C TYR A 304 12.22 5.48 4.58
N ALA A 305 11.50 4.40 4.34
CA ALA A 305 10.91 4.08 3.05
C ALA A 305 9.39 4.00 3.19
N ALA A 306 8.65 4.56 2.23
CA ALA A 306 7.20 4.40 2.17
C ALA A 306 6.84 2.96 1.74
N SER A 307 5.55 2.61 1.81
CA SER A 307 5.02 1.43 1.09
C SER A 307 5.60 1.38 -0.32
N GLY A 308 6.04 0.20 -0.75
CA GLY A 308 6.37 -0.01 -2.14
C GLY A 308 5.14 0.20 -3.02
N GLY A 309 5.35 0.50 -4.29
CA GLY A 309 4.27 0.57 -5.26
C GLY A 309 3.76 -0.83 -5.62
N THR A 310 2.95 -0.90 -6.68
CA THR A 310 2.53 -2.19 -7.27
C THR A 310 3.65 -2.90 -8.05
N ASP A 311 4.83 -2.29 -8.08
CA ASP A 311 6.13 -2.78 -8.55
C ASP A 311 6.96 -3.43 -7.43
N GLY A 312 6.60 -3.30 -6.14
CA GLY A 312 7.30 -4.02 -5.07
C GLY A 312 8.72 -3.53 -4.79
N THR A 313 9.02 -2.28 -5.14
CA THR A 313 10.21 -1.54 -4.69
C THR A 313 9.82 -0.23 -4.03
N SER A 314 10.73 0.34 -3.25
CA SER A 314 10.59 1.66 -2.63
C SER A 314 11.97 2.31 -2.48
N VAL A 315 12.02 3.64 -2.57
CA VAL A 315 13.25 4.41 -2.39
C VAL A 315 13.46 4.80 -0.93
N LEU A 316 14.70 4.80 -0.47
CA LEU A 316 15.02 5.33 0.84
C LEU A 316 14.99 6.86 0.83
N MET A 317 14.19 7.43 1.72
CA MET A 317 14.02 8.87 1.92
C MET A 317 14.82 9.31 3.14
N ARG A 318 15.48 10.47 3.05
CA ARG A 318 16.25 11.12 4.12
C ARG A 318 15.81 12.57 4.28
N TRP A 319 15.83 13.10 5.49
CA TRP A 319 15.53 14.51 5.74
C TRP A 319 16.62 15.43 5.16
N CYS A 320 16.22 16.45 4.40
CA CYS A 320 17.10 17.49 3.89
C CYS A 320 16.91 18.78 4.72
N PRO A 321 17.90 19.23 5.52
CA PRO A 321 17.76 20.41 6.38
C PRO A 321 17.51 21.71 5.58
N LYS A 322 18.23 21.94 4.48
CA LYS A 322 18.07 23.15 3.64
C LYS A 322 16.72 23.19 2.90
N ALA A 323 16.22 22.05 2.42
CA ALA A 323 14.89 21.99 1.76
C ALA A 323 13.71 21.89 2.74
N ARG A 324 13.96 21.47 3.99
CA ARG A 324 12.95 21.17 5.02
C ARG A 324 11.91 20.15 4.56
N SER A 325 12.38 19.14 3.84
CA SER A 325 11.59 18.06 3.24
C SER A 325 12.31 16.72 3.37
N PHE A 326 11.57 15.63 3.21
CA PHE A 326 12.16 14.32 2.99
C PHE A 326 12.39 14.10 1.49
N GLU A 327 13.61 13.69 1.14
CA GLU A 327 14.12 13.62 -0.23
C GLU A 327 14.81 12.26 -0.45
N MET A 328 14.98 11.83 -1.71
CA MET A 328 15.63 10.54 -2.02
C MET A 328 17.11 10.53 -1.58
N ASP A 329 17.50 9.56 -0.76
CA ASP A 329 18.83 9.47 -0.11
C ASP A 329 19.98 9.35 -1.13
N CYS A 330 19.74 8.72 -2.28
CA CYS A 330 20.72 8.55 -3.36
C CYS A 330 21.22 9.86 -4.01
N GLY A 331 20.61 11.01 -3.69
CA GLY A 331 20.98 12.33 -4.20
C GLY A 331 21.75 13.24 -3.25
N PHE A 332 22.06 12.81 -2.01
CA PHE A 332 22.67 13.67 -1.00
C PHE A 332 24.19 13.85 -1.19
N ALA A 333 24.71 15.05 -0.90
CA ALA A 333 26.13 15.31 -0.75
C ALA A 333 26.40 16.29 0.40
N HIS A 334 27.60 16.24 0.98
CA HIS A 334 28.05 17.11 2.07
C HIS A 334 28.32 18.53 1.57
N VAL A 335 27.95 19.53 2.36
CA VAL A 335 28.11 20.96 2.05
C VAL A 335 28.96 21.59 3.16
N HIS A 336 30.20 21.96 2.80
CA HIS A 336 31.32 22.03 3.75
C HIS A 336 31.23 23.14 4.81
N HIS A 337 30.55 24.26 4.55
CA HIS A 337 30.44 25.35 5.53
C HIS A 337 29.44 25.05 6.65
N GLU A 338 28.35 24.38 6.29
CA GLU A 338 27.19 24.12 7.16
C GLU A 338 27.37 22.82 7.95
N ASP A 339 28.33 21.97 7.51
CA ASP A 339 28.53 20.59 7.95
C ASP A 339 27.29 19.69 7.76
N GLU A 340 26.47 20.02 6.77
CA GLU A 340 25.20 19.34 6.47
C GLU A 340 25.28 18.47 5.22
N TYR A 341 24.38 17.49 5.12
CA TYR A 341 24.12 16.77 3.87
C TYR A 341 22.86 17.31 3.19
N TRP A 342 22.99 17.81 1.97
CA TRP A 342 21.88 18.40 1.21
C TRP A 342 21.45 17.51 0.05
N SER A 343 20.14 17.40 -0.14
CA SER A 343 19.54 16.70 -1.28
C SER A 343 19.95 17.35 -2.61
N ARG A 344 19.83 16.60 -3.71
CA ARG A 344 20.13 17.11 -5.06
C ARG A 344 19.34 18.38 -5.40
N ALA A 345 18.06 18.44 -5.01
CA ALA A 345 17.22 19.62 -5.23
C ALA A 345 17.74 20.84 -4.46
N ALA A 346 18.07 20.68 -3.17
CA ALA A 346 18.65 21.74 -2.36
C ALA A 346 20.00 22.23 -2.90
N ARG A 347 20.88 21.31 -3.34
CA ARG A 347 22.18 21.67 -3.92
C ARG A 347 22.05 22.45 -5.21
N ASN A 348 21.16 22.04 -6.12
CA ASN A 348 20.95 22.75 -7.39
C ASN A 348 20.53 24.22 -7.21
N THR A 349 19.85 24.56 -6.11
CA THR A 349 19.33 25.92 -5.86
C THR A 349 20.20 26.73 -4.88
N HIS A 350 20.79 26.06 -3.89
CA HIS A 350 21.47 26.73 -2.76
C HIS A 350 22.95 26.41 -2.61
N ALA A 351 23.51 25.48 -3.40
CA ALA A 351 24.95 25.20 -3.38
C ALA A 351 25.63 25.57 -4.71
N PHE A 352 26.96 25.62 -4.67
CA PHE A 352 27.82 25.63 -5.84
C PHE A 352 29.02 24.71 -5.61
N THR A 353 29.49 24.09 -6.68
CA THR A 353 30.74 23.34 -6.66
C THR A 353 31.90 24.31 -6.88
N CYS A 354 32.82 24.38 -5.91
CA CYS A 354 34.02 25.20 -6.02
C CYS A 354 34.94 24.64 -7.12
N SER A 355 35.21 25.42 -8.16
CA SER A 355 35.95 24.96 -9.34
C SER A 355 37.36 24.43 -9.04
N ALA A 356 38.02 25.01 -8.04
CA ALA A 356 39.39 24.66 -7.66
C ALA A 356 39.50 23.44 -6.73
N THR A 357 38.43 23.05 -6.02
CA THR A 357 38.47 21.99 -4.99
C THR A 357 37.48 20.85 -5.23
N GLY A 358 36.49 21.02 -6.11
CA GLY A 358 35.40 20.07 -6.34
C GLY A 358 34.41 19.96 -5.17
N GLN A 359 34.58 20.76 -4.11
CA GLN A 359 33.72 20.74 -2.93
C GLN A 359 32.43 21.54 -3.13
N GLU A 360 31.32 21.06 -2.56
CA GLU A 360 30.04 21.76 -2.54
C GLU A 360 30.00 22.75 -1.37
N TRP A 361 29.59 23.99 -1.64
CA TRP A 361 29.51 25.10 -0.69
C TRP A 361 28.21 25.89 -0.88
N PRO A 362 27.65 26.54 0.16
CA PRO A 362 26.45 27.39 0.00
C PRO A 362 26.72 28.57 -0.95
N VAL A 363 25.74 28.95 -1.79
CA VAL A 363 25.89 30.04 -2.78
C VAL A 363 26.16 31.41 -2.15
N GLU A 364 25.72 31.60 -0.91
CA GLU A 364 25.99 32.76 -0.05
C GLU A 364 27.48 32.91 0.35
N HIS A 365 28.30 31.88 0.12
CA HIS A 365 29.75 31.86 0.37
C HIS A 365 30.58 31.77 -0.93
N ARG A 366 30.00 32.19 -2.06
CA ARG A 366 30.66 32.12 -3.36
C ARG A 366 31.55 33.33 -3.62
N GLU A 367 32.84 33.09 -3.81
CA GLU A 367 33.79 34.09 -4.31
C GLU A 367 33.91 33.97 -5.83
N TYR A 368 33.65 35.07 -6.56
CA TYR A 368 33.79 35.13 -8.01
C TYR A 368 35.22 35.51 -8.40
N VAL A 369 36.03 34.53 -8.80
CA VAL A 369 37.46 34.72 -9.07
C VAL A 369 37.73 34.64 -10.56
N THR A 370 38.33 35.67 -11.14
CA THR A 370 38.69 35.67 -12.58
C THR A 370 40.03 34.97 -12.78
N VAL A 371 40.02 33.82 -13.46
CA VAL A 371 41.19 33.00 -13.74
C VAL A 371 41.33 32.86 -15.26
N GLU A 372 42.47 33.29 -15.83
CA GLU A 372 42.71 33.27 -17.29
C GLU A 372 41.58 33.94 -18.11
N GLY A 373 41.01 35.04 -17.59
CA GLY A 373 39.90 35.77 -18.21
C GLY A 373 38.53 35.07 -18.13
N ARG A 374 38.39 34.01 -17.33
CA ARG A 374 37.11 33.32 -17.06
C ARG A 374 36.73 33.48 -15.60
N VAL A 375 35.49 33.90 -15.35
CA VAL A 375 34.94 33.94 -13.99
C VAL A 375 34.72 32.50 -13.49
N GLN A 376 35.35 32.17 -12.37
CA GLN A 376 35.20 30.93 -11.64
C GLN A 376 34.52 31.17 -10.29
N SER A 377 33.99 30.10 -9.69
CA SER A 377 33.41 30.13 -8.34
C SER A 377 34.33 29.41 -7.37
N TRP A 378 34.97 30.15 -6.46
CA TRP A 378 35.83 29.62 -5.41
C TRP A 378 35.10 29.67 -4.06
N ASN A 379 35.45 28.78 -3.15
CA ASN A 379 35.00 28.86 -1.75
C ASN A 379 35.89 29.81 -0.93
N PRO A 380 35.43 30.33 0.22
CA PRO A 380 36.15 31.38 0.94
C PRO A 380 37.48 30.88 1.54
N VAL A 381 37.59 29.59 1.87
CA VAL A 381 38.83 29.01 2.39
C VAL A 381 39.90 28.97 1.29
N HIS A 382 39.54 28.52 0.10
CA HIS A 382 40.43 28.50 -1.05
C HIS A 382 40.78 29.92 -1.52
N PHE A 383 39.81 30.84 -1.55
CA PHE A 383 40.05 32.25 -1.84
C PHE A 383 40.97 32.92 -0.79
N HIS A 384 40.78 32.66 0.51
CA HIS A 384 41.67 33.19 1.55
C HIS A 384 43.12 32.69 1.42
N LEU A 385 43.32 31.46 0.94
CA LEU A 385 44.65 30.87 0.77
C LEU A 385 45.32 31.25 -0.56
N HIS A 386 44.57 31.31 -1.66
CA HIS A 386 45.09 31.39 -3.02
C HIS A 386 44.58 32.58 -3.83
N GLY A 387 43.59 33.31 -3.34
CA GLY A 387 43.03 34.49 -4.00
C GLY A 387 43.41 35.79 -3.32
N GLU A 388 43.14 36.89 -4.00
CA GLU A 388 43.23 38.24 -3.48
C GLU A 388 42.39 39.22 -4.33
N THR A 389 41.84 40.26 -3.70
CA THR A 389 41.05 41.30 -4.35
C THR A 389 41.98 42.37 -4.93
N CYS A 390 41.82 42.69 -6.22
CA CYS A 390 42.52 43.79 -6.87
C CYS A 390 42.07 45.12 -6.26
N GLN A 391 42.99 45.87 -5.64
CA GLN A 391 42.67 47.13 -4.95
C GLN A 391 42.19 48.24 -5.89
N HIS A 392 42.39 48.11 -7.20
CA HIS A 392 41.88 49.05 -8.18
C HIS A 392 40.48 48.69 -8.69
N SER A 393 40.30 47.48 -9.24
CA SER A 393 39.02 47.10 -9.88
C SER A 393 37.98 46.58 -8.90
N GLY A 394 38.39 46.10 -7.72
CA GLY A 394 37.53 45.43 -6.76
C GLY A 394 37.23 43.96 -7.09
N ASP A 395 37.70 43.45 -8.24
CA ASP A 395 37.51 42.04 -8.61
C ASP A 395 38.50 41.13 -7.89
N ASN A 396 38.10 39.88 -7.69
CA ASN A 396 38.94 38.83 -7.11
C ASN A 396 39.71 38.07 -8.20
N PHE A 397 41.00 37.83 -7.95
CA PHE A 397 41.90 37.08 -8.83
C PHE A 397 42.73 36.06 -8.03
N PRO A 398 43.38 35.08 -8.68
CA PRO A 398 44.44 34.30 -8.04
C PRO A 398 45.57 35.22 -7.56
N ARG A 399 46.12 34.95 -6.38
CA ARG A 399 47.14 35.76 -5.71
C ARG A 399 48.44 35.83 -6.52
N GLU A 400 48.75 34.78 -7.27
CA GLU A 400 49.85 34.71 -8.22
C GLU A 400 49.66 35.63 -9.46
N GLU A 401 48.45 36.13 -9.70
CA GLU A 401 48.17 37.16 -10.72
C GLU A 401 48.12 38.59 -10.15
N ILE A 402 48.27 38.76 -8.83
CA ILE A 402 48.34 40.06 -8.17
C ILE A 402 49.79 40.52 -8.03
N VAL A 403 50.08 41.71 -8.57
CA VAL A 403 51.37 42.41 -8.47
C VAL A 403 51.28 43.56 -7.47
N THR A 404 52.42 43.97 -6.90
CA THR A 404 52.50 45.15 -6.04
C THR A 404 53.18 46.29 -6.80
N LEU A 405 52.49 47.41 -6.95
CA LEU A 405 52.98 48.62 -7.61
C LEU A 405 53.98 49.39 -6.75
N SER A 406 54.65 50.39 -7.34
CA SER A 406 55.67 51.20 -6.66
C SER A 406 55.15 51.92 -5.41
N ASN A 407 53.86 52.29 -5.41
CA ASN A 407 53.15 52.93 -4.30
C ASN A 407 52.61 51.94 -3.24
N GLY A 408 52.88 50.64 -3.38
CA GLY A 408 52.38 49.58 -2.49
C GLY A 408 50.97 49.05 -2.81
N MET A 409 50.29 49.60 -3.82
CA MET A 409 48.96 49.14 -4.23
C MET A 409 49.05 47.75 -4.88
N ARG A 410 48.16 46.83 -4.49
CA ARG A 410 48.11 45.45 -5.00
C ARG A 410 47.02 45.32 -6.06
N VAL A 411 47.42 45.08 -7.30
CA VAL A 411 46.55 45.09 -8.50
C VAL A 411 46.76 43.85 -9.35
N HIS A 412 45.83 43.55 -10.25
CA HIS A 412 46.01 42.47 -11.22
C HIS A 412 47.12 42.78 -12.25
N LYS A 413 47.81 41.75 -12.72
CA LYS A 413 48.92 41.86 -13.70
C LYS A 413 48.54 42.50 -15.06
N LEU A 414 47.25 42.62 -15.39
CA LEU A 414 46.76 43.27 -16.62
C LEU A 414 46.27 44.72 -16.41
N TYR A 415 46.59 45.35 -15.27
CA TYR A 415 45.89 46.53 -14.75
C TYR A 415 45.75 47.75 -15.68
N CYS A 416 46.79 48.24 -16.37
CA CYS A 416 46.78 49.45 -17.22
C CYS A 416 46.19 50.74 -16.60
N ALA A 417 47.02 51.60 -15.98
CA ALA A 417 46.68 53.01 -15.74
C ALA A 417 47.86 53.97 -16.03
N HIS A 418 47.57 55.27 -16.11
CA HIS A 418 48.33 56.23 -16.92
C HIS A 418 49.72 56.64 -16.41
N ILE A 419 50.71 56.47 -17.29
CA ILE A 419 51.38 57.56 -18.03
C ILE A 419 51.18 58.96 -17.44
N ASP A 420 51.98 59.28 -16.42
CA ASP A 420 52.85 60.47 -16.40
C ASP A 420 53.90 60.33 -15.25
N GLY A 421 54.49 59.13 -15.09
CA GLY A 421 55.78 58.98 -14.37
C GLY A 421 55.98 57.96 -13.24
N GLU A 422 55.66 56.66 -13.25
CA GLU A 422 54.87 55.75 -14.10
C GLU A 422 54.58 54.47 -13.27
N ASP A 423 53.48 53.75 -13.51
CA ASP A 423 53.30 52.33 -13.17
C ASP A 423 52.44 51.70 -14.30
N ILE A 424 53.08 51.15 -15.34
CA ILE A 424 52.40 50.58 -16.51
C ILE A 424 52.57 49.06 -16.52
N LEU A 425 51.53 48.33 -16.12
CA LEU A 425 51.39 46.92 -16.44
C LEU A 425 50.20 46.72 -17.38
N CYS A 426 50.55 46.71 -18.67
CA CYS A 426 49.66 46.39 -19.77
C CYS A 426 50.10 45.10 -20.47
N ASP A 427 49.22 44.62 -21.33
CA ASP A 427 49.27 43.37 -22.07
C ASP A 427 50.64 42.98 -22.68
N GLY A 428 50.89 41.67 -22.72
CA GLY A 428 51.92 41.05 -23.56
C GLY A 428 51.56 41.03 -25.05
N GLY A 429 50.89 42.07 -25.58
CA GLY A 429 50.17 41.96 -26.84
C GLY A 429 49.59 43.23 -27.49
N LYS A 430 50.15 44.43 -27.20
CA LYS A 430 49.83 45.78 -27.74
C LYS A 430 48.86 46.59 -26.90
N ALA A 431 49.32 47.77 -26.47
CA ALA A 431 48.42 48.88 -26.18
C ALA A 431 47.64 49.21 -27.47
N PHE A 432 46.31 49.19 -27.40
CA PHE A 432 45.49 49.79 -28.45
C PHE A 432 45.68 51.31 -28.38
N GLU A 433 46.30 51.88 -29.41
CA GLU A 433 46.15 53.31 -29.70
C GLU A 433 44.65 53.58 -29.83
N THR A 434 44.10 54.41 -28.94
CA THR A 434 42.69 54.78 -28.95
C THR A 434 42.39 55.53 -30.25
N PRO A 435 41.51 55.02 -31.13
CA PRO A 435 41.01 55.83 -32.23
C PRO A 435 40.13 56.93 -31.61
N ASP A 436 40.41 58.18 -31.97
CA ASP A 436 39.66 59.36 -31.54
C ASP A 436 38.18 59.23 -31.93
N PHE A 437 37.33 58.83 -30.98
CA PHE A 437 35.90 58.62 -31.17
C PHE A 437 35.08 59.55 -30.27
N SER A 438 34.98 60.81 -30.70
CA SER A 438 34.03 61.77 -30.18
C SER A 438 32.58 61.37 -30.52
N TRP A 439 31.91 60.65 -29.61
CA TRP A 439 30.46 60.42 -29.67
C TRP A 439 29.68 61.35 -28.74
N HIS A 440 29.46 62.59 -29.20
CA HIS A 440 28.27 63.33 -28.81
C HIS A 440 27.10 62.93 -29.71
N LYS A 441 26.28 61.97 -29.24
CA LYS A 441 24.87 61.88 -29.62
C LYS A 441 24.03 61.62 -28.36
N PRO A 442 22.87 62.29 -28.19
CA PRO A 442 21.95 61.95 -27.12
C PRO A 442 21.35 60.56 -27.36
N VAL A 443 21.12 59.82 -26.29
CA VAL A 443 20.29 58.61 -26.33
C VAL A 443 18.84 59.02 -26.52
N GLU A 444 18.20 58.60 -27.60
CA GLU A 444 16.75 58.69 -27.73
C GLU A 444 16.10 57.75 -26.71
N ALA A 445 15.11 58.26 -25.97
CA ALA A 445 14.45 57.50 -24.92
C ALA A 445 13.68 56.31 -25.50
N LEU A 446 13.98 55.11 -25.00
CA LEU A 446 13.12 53.94 -25.21
C LEU A 446 11.80 54.13 -24.46
N PRO A 447 10.66 53.65 -25.00
CA PRO A 447 9.37 53.78 -24.33
C PRO A 447 9.34 52.94 -23.04
N GLU A 448 8.88 53.55 -21.94
CA GLU A 448 8.63 52.86 -20.68
C GLU A 448 7.49 51.85 -20.84
N PHE A 449 7.77 50.57 -20.58
CA PHE A 449 6.72 49.56 -20.40
C PHE A 449 6.25 49.58 -18.94
N THR A 450 5.18 50.33 -18.66
CA THR A 450 4.50 50.28 -17.37
C THR A 450 3.56 49.08 -17.32
N VAL A 451 3.93 48.03 -16.59
CA VAL A 451 2.96 46.98 -16.20
C VAL A 451 2.17 47.50 -15.00
N ARG A 452 0.86 47.71 -15.18
CA ARG A 452 -0.05 48.07 -14.09
C ARG A 452 -0.40 46.82 -13.28
N SER A 453 -0.11 46.85 -11.98
CA SER A 453 -0.38 45.77 -11.01
C SER A 453 -1.77 45.85 -10.34
N ASP A 454 -2.56 46.86 -10.67
CA ASP A 454 -3.49 47.41 -9.69
C ASP A 454 -4.89 46.75 -9.72
N ASP A 455 -5.27 46.11 -10.84
CA ASP A 455 -6.59 45.47 -11.00
C ASP A 455 -6.74 44.17 -10.16
N PHE A 456 -5.66 43.60 -9.64
CA PHE A 456 -5.71 42.35 -8.85
C PHE A 456 -5.82 42.59 -7.33
N ILE A 457 -5.35 43.75 -6.84
CA ILE A 457 -5.32 44.05 -5.40
C ILE A 457 -6.71 44.48 -4.90
N ASP A 458 -7.46 45.23 -5.70
CA ASP A 458 -8.80 45.70 -5.34
C ASP A 458 -9.81 44.55 -5.19
N ALA A 459 -9.66 43.47 -5.99
CA ALA A 459 -10.51 42.28 -5.89
C ALA A 459 -10.34 41.53 -4.55
N MET A 460 -9.12 41.48 -4.00
CA MET A 460 -8.87 40.83 -2.70
C MET A 460 -9.29 41.69 -1.51
N SER A 461 -9.15 43.01 -1.58
CA SER A 461 -9.60 43.93 -0.52
C SER A 461 -11.11 43.85 -0.26
N LEU A 462 -11.92 43.62 -1.31
CA LEU A 462 -13.37 43.49 -1.19
C LEU A 462 -13.82 42.18 -0.50
N ALA A 463 -13.03 41.11 -0.61
CA ALA A 463 -13.38 39.80 -0.04
C ALA A 463 -13.19 39.72 1.49
N LEU A 464 -12.26 40.50 2.05
CA LEU A 464 -11.87 40.42 3.47
C LEU A 464 -12.81 41.16 4.44
N THR A 465 -13.91 41.75 3.96
CA THR A 465 -14.85 42.53 4.80
C THR A 465 -16.29 41.99 4.82
N SER A 466 -16.58 40.87 4.15
CA SER A 466 -17.90 40.23 4.12
C SER A 466 -17.92 38.91 4.87
N SER A 467 -18.73 38.82 5.93
CA SER A 467 -18.83 37.63 6.80
C SER A 467 -19.67 36.47 6.25
N THR A 468 -20.15 36.55 5.00
CA THR A 468 -20.79 35.45 4.27
C THR A 468 -20.62 35.61 2.76
N VAL A 469 -19.80 34.76 2.14
CA VAL A 469 -19.77 34.57 0.68
C VAL A 469 -19.69 33.08 0.37
N THR A 470 -20.73 32.53 -0.26
CA THR A 470 -20.68 31.20 -0.87
C THR A 470 -19.98 31.32 -2.22
N VAL A 471 -18.73 30.88 -2.31
CA VAL A 471 -17.94 30.97 -3.55
C VAL A 471 -18.33 29.84 -4.50
N THR A 472 -19.17 30.14 -5.50
CA THR A 472 -19.42 29.27 -6.65
C THR A 472 -18.69 29.78 -7.89
N ASN A 473 -17.35 29.76 -7.86
CA ASN A 473 -16.52 30.16 -9.00
C ASN A 473 -15.77 28.94 -9.56
N GLN A 474 -16.25 28.40 -10.69
CA GLN A 474 -15.42 27.60 -11.58
C GLN A 474 -14.39 28.52 -12.22
N VAL A 475 -13.11 28.36 -11.87
CA VAL A 475 -12.02 28.96 -12.63
C VAL A 475 -11.79 28.09 -13.87
N VAL A 476 -12.20 28.61 -15.04
CA VAL A 476 -11.88 28.04 -16.34
C VAL A 476 -10.75 28.86 -16.94
N ILE A 477 -9.59 28.23 -17.13
CA ILE A 477 -8.45 28.84 -17.82
C ILE A 477 -8.61 28.50 -19.32
N GLU A 478 -8.99 29.48 -20.13
CA GLU A 478 -8.88 29.37 -21.58
C GLU A 478 -7.44 29.77 -21.99
N PRO A 479 -6.72 28.94 -22.77
CA PRO A 479 -5.39 29.31 -23.23
C PRO A 479 -5.48 30.39 -24.32
N GLU A 480 -4.71 31.48 -24.16
CA GLU A 480 -4.44 32.37 -25.30
C GLU A 480 -3.77 31.57 -26.42
N ALA A 481 -4.21 31.83 -27.66
CA ALA A 481 -3.85 31.02 -28.82
C ALA A 481 -2.37 31.16 -29.21
N ALA A 482 -1.50 30.34 -28.61
CA ALA A 482 -0.17 30.09 -29.13
C ALA A 482 -0.29 29.55 -30.56
N ASN A 483 0.47 30.14 -31.49
CA ASN A 483 0.31 29.95 -32.94
C ASN A 483 0.98 28.65 -33.43
N THR A 484 0.59 27.52 -32.83
CA THR A 484 1.09 26.16 -33.10
C THR A 484 -0.10 25.25 -33.43
N ASN A 485 -0.02 24.59 -34.58
CA ASN A 485 -1.15 23.90 -35.22
C ASN A 485 -1.47 22.52 -34.62
N GLU A 486 -1.25 22.34 -33.32
CA GLU A 486 -1.48 21.09 -32.57
C GLU A 486 -2.70 21.22 -31.66
N GLN A 487 -3.69 20.35 -31.85
CA GLN A 487 -4.83 20.25 -30.94
C GLN A 487 -4.39 19.58 -29.63
N ILE A 488 -4.47 20.30 -28.53
CA ILE A 488 -4.29 19.74 -27.18
C ILE A 488 -5.45 18.78 -26.89
N ASP A 489 -5.13 17.57 -26.42
CA ASP A 489 -6.11 16.57 -25.98
C ASP A 489 -7.05 17.16 -24.90
N PRO A 490 -8.38 17.22 -25.11
CA PRO A 490 -9.32 17.69 -24.09
C PRO A 490 -9.23 16.92 -22.77
N ALA A 491 -8.88 15.63 -22.81
CA ALA A 491 -8.70 14.84 -21.59
C ALA A 491 -7.41 15.21 -20.82
N TYR A 492 -6.41 15.81 -21.47
CA TYR A 492 -5.25 16.39 -20.79
C TYR A 492 -5.63 17.67 -20.04
N LEU A 493 -6.32 18.61 -20.71
CA LEU A 493 -6.84 19.85 -20.10
C LEU A 493 -7.75 19.57 -18.90
N ASP A 494 -8.67 18.61 -19.02
CA ASP A 494 -9.57 18.21 -17.94
C ASP A 494 -8.84 17.57 -16.72
N ARG A 495 -7.74 16.83 -16.95
CA ARG A 495 -6.86 16.35 -15.87
C ARG A 495 -6.07 17.48 -15.22
N PHE A 496 -5.53 18.41 -16.02
CA PHE A 496 -4.76 19.56 -15.53
C PHE A 496 -5.63 20.49 -14.65
N ASN A 497 -6.84 20.82 -15.11
CA ASN A 497 -7.78 21.66 -14.36
C ASN A 497 -8.21 21.02 -13.02
N ARG A 498 -8.43 19.70 -12.98
CA ARG A 498 -8.69 18.98 -11.71
C ARG A 498 -7.51 19.03 -10.75
N MET A 499 -6.27 18.89 -11.25
CA MET A 499 -5.07 18.97 -10.42
C MET A 499 -4.90 20.37 -9.80
N ILE A 500 -5.16 21.43 -10.58
CA ILE A 500 -5.11 22.81 -10.07
C ILE A 500 -6.20 23.05 -9.02
N GLN A 501 -7.45 22.61 -9.26
CA GLN A 501 -8.53 22.73 -8.27
C GLN A 501 -8.18 22.04 -6.94
N GLN A 502 -7.66 20.82 -6.97
CA GLN A 502 -7.27 20.09 -5.75
C GLN A 502 -6.16 20.82 -4.96
N GLU A 503 -5.18 21.43 -5.63
CA GLU A 503 -4.12 22.15 -4.94
C GLU A 503 -4.58 23.54 -4.44
N ILE A 504 -5.56 24.18 -5.09
CA ILE A 504 -6.24 25.38 -4.58
C ILE A 504 -7.04 25.05 -3.31
N GLU A 505 -7.88 24.01 -3.34
CA GLU A 505 -8.65 23.53 -2.18
C GLU A 505 -7.72 23.21 -1.01
N ARG A 506 -6.61 22.51 -1.28
CA ARG A 506 -5.58 22.19 -0.29
C ARG A 506 -4.90 23.44 0.29
N SER A 507 -4.55 24.42 -0.54
CA SER A 507 -3.91 25.67 -0.10
C SER A 507 -4.85 26.52 0.76
N LEU A 508 -6.16 26.54 0.41
CA LEU A 508 -7.19 27.20 1.21
C LEU A 508 -7.41 26.53 2.58
N LEU A 509 -7.30 25.20 2.65
CA LEU A 509 -7.41 24.45 3.90
C LEU A 509 -6.18 24.59 4.82
N THR A 510 -4.98 24.80 4.27
CA THR A 510 -3.73 24.93 5.03
C THR A 510 -3.32 26.36 5.34
N GLY A 511 -3.90 27.35 4.64
CA GLY A 511 -3.53 28.76 4.76
C GLY A 511 -2.20 29.14 4.10
N ASP A 512 -1.57 28.23 3.34
CA ASP A 512 -0.31 28.48 2.64
C ASP A 512 -0.55 28.93 1.20
N THR A 513 -0.51 30.25 0.98
CA THR A 513 -0.76 30.87 -0.33
C THR A 513 0.43 30.82 -1.28
N ARG A 514 1.59 30.28 -0.86
CA ARG A 514 2.82 30.34 -1.68
C ARG A 514 2.86 29.32 -2.82
N LEU A 515 2.12 28.22 -2.71
CA LEU A 515 2.16 27.10 -3.67
C LEU A 515 1.55 27.42 -5.05
N VAL A 516 0.56 28.32 -5.11
CA VAL A 516 -0.17 28.61 -6.36
C VAL A 516 0.70 29.35 -7.38
N ASN A 517 1.52 30.31 -6.92
CA ASN A 517 2.30 31.18 -7.82
C ASN A 517 3.54 30.53 -8.45
N THR A 518 4.01 29.37 -7.95
CA THR A 518 5.28 28.75 -8.40
C THR A 518 5.12 27.62 -9.41
N ARG A 519 3.88 27.31 -9.84
CA ARG A 519 3.58 26.25 -10.83
C ARG A 519 2.59 26.67 -11.93
N ALA A 520 2.11 27.92 -11.90
CA ALA A 520 1.27 28.51 -12.95
C ALA A 520 2.10 29.24 -14.02
N ALA A 521 3.41 29.41 -13.79
CA ALA A 521 4.44 29.77 -14.77
C ALA A 521 5.23 28.52 -15.16
#